data_AF-A0A9D4CLV8-F1
#
_entry.id   AF-A0A9D4CLV8-F1
#
_cell.length_a   1.000
_cell.length_b   1.000
_cell.length_c   1.000
_cell.angle_alpha   90.00
_cell.angle_beta   90.00
_cell.angle_gamma   90.00
#
_symmetry.space_group_name_H-M   'P 1'
#
loop_
_entity.id
_entity.type
_entity.pdbx_description
1 polymer ?
#
loop_
_entity_poly.entity_id
_entity_poly.type
_entity_poly.pdbx_seq_one_letter_code
_entity_poly.pdbx_strand_id
1 'polypeptide(L)'
;NSFPKQLWNHYSDYAKQYTNAIKPTLDEKYDDDESFVEFLKLRRGSSELTLENLLQLPVQRIPEYDKYLNELLQETDPGHPDYDHLSRAAAKVRQMVKEREDELENMDNMRRMERVQYKFPHDDLQLQNIERRHLSARRKSAPGAVLFRGSIKPKSSNNILSSNSMGKKDPEIFQYNNFNRQYLMEGNVEFSRASNSC
;
A
#
# COMPACT_ATOMS: atom_id res chain seq x y z
N ASN A 1 30.84 -21.50 9.35
CA ASN A 1 29.43 -21.07 9.18
C ASN A 1 28.92 -20.53 10.50
N SER A 2 28.97 -19.22 10.67
CA SER A 2 28.70 -18.51 11.92
C SER A 2 27.19 -18.39 12.22
N PHE A 3 26.31 -18.62 11.23
CA PHE A 3 24.84 -18.63 11.39
C PHE A 3 24.19 -19.87 10.77
N PRO A 4 23.16 -20.46 11.40
CA PRO A 4 22.34 -21.51 10.79
C PRO A 4 21.61 -20.99 9.54
N LYS A 5 21.58 -21.79 8.47
CA LYS A 5 21.00 -21.40 7.17
C LYS A 5 19.53 -20.96 7.24
N GLN A 6 18.77 -21.49 8.19
CA GLN A 6 17.32 -21.26 8.32
C GLN A 6 16.96 -20.21 9.38
N LEU A 7 17.94 -19.69 10.13
CA LEU A 7 17.69 -18.78 11.27
C LEU A 7 16.83 -17.58 10.86
N TRP A 8 17.26 -16.86 9.82
CA TRP A 8 16.58 -15.65 9.35
C TRP A 8 15.21 -15.93 8.73
N ASN A 9 15.02 -17.11 8.15
CA ASN A 9 13.72 -17.51 7.63
C ASN A 9 12.72 -17.70 8.77
N HIS A 10 13.12 -18.37 9.87
CA HIS A 10 12.26 -18.51 11.05
C HIS A 10 11.89 -17.16 11.66
N TYR A 11 12.82 -16.21 11.75
CA TYR A 11 12.49 -14.86 12.22
C TYR A 11 11.53 -14.12 11.27
N SER A 12 11.72 -14.24 9.95
CA SER A 12 10.83 -13.64 8.96
C SER A 12 9.42 -14.22 9.03
N ASP A 13 9.31 -15.55 9.08
CA ASP A 13 8.04 -16.26 9.18
C ASP A 13 7.33 -15.94 10.50
N TYR A 14 8.08 -15.91 11.61
CA TYR A 14 7.53 -15.53 12.91
C TYR A 14 7.02 -14.09 12.90
N ALA A 15 7.77 -13.13 12.36
CA ALA A 15 7.35 -11.73 12.31
C ALA A 15 6.05 -11.54 11.50
N LYS A 16 5.92 -12.24 10.37
CA LYS A 16 4.70 -12.27 9.57
C LYS A 16 3.53 -12.90 10.32
N GLN A 17 3.76 -14.07 10.92
CA GLN A 17 2.72 -14.77 11.67
C GLN A 17 2.31 -14.01 12.94
N TYR A 18 3.24 -13.27 13.54
CA TYR A 18 2.97 -12.42 14.69
C TYR A 18 1.93 -11.35 14.34
N THR A 19 2.15 -10.63 13.25
CA THR A 19 1.23 -9.58 12.78
C THR A 19 -0.10 -10.17 12.26
N ASN A 20 -0.06 -11.29 11.54
CA ASN A 20 -1.25 -11.81 10.84
C ASN A 20 -2.15 -12.71 11.68
N ALA A 21 -1.61 -13.39 12.69
CA ALA A 21 -2.34 -14.41 13.44
C ALA A 21 -2.16 -14.28 14.95
N ILE A 22 -0.92 -14.23 15.44
CA ILE A 22 -0.68 -14.29 16.89
C ILE A 22 -1.29 -13.07 17.59
N LYS A 23 -1.00 -11.85 17.12
CA LYS A 23 -1.50 -10.63 17.74
C LYS A 23 -3.04 -10.54 17.68
N PRO A 24 -3.70 -10.71 16.52
CA PRO A 24 -5.17 -10.68 16.45
C PRO A 24 -5.85 -11.75 17.31
N THR A 25 -5.36 -12.99 17.28
CA THR A 25 -5.92 -14.08 18.10
C THR A 25 -5.71 -13.83 19.59
N LEU A 26 -4.58 -13.23 19.97
CA LEU A 26 -4.32 -12.87 21.35
C LEU A 26 -5.27 -11.77 21.82
N ASP A 27 -5.49 -10.74 20.99
CA ASP A 27 -6.44 -9.65 21.27
C ASP A 27 -7.87 -10.17 21.44
N GLU A 28 -8.34 -10.99 20.50
CA GLU A 28 -9.64 -11.67 20.57
C GLU A 28 -9.78 -12.48 21.86
N LYS A 29 -8.73 -13.23 22.24
CA LYS A 29 -8.74 -14.01 23.48
C LYS A 29 -8.72 -13.17 24.74
N TYR A 30 -8.09 -12.00 24.72
CA TYR A 30 -8.14 -11.07 25.85
C TYR A 30 -9.52 -10.45 26.03
N ASP A 31 -10.26 -10.24 24.93
CA ASP A 31 -11.59 -9.62 24.94
C ASP A 31 -12.71 -10.63 25.25
N ASP A 32 -12.64 -11.84 24.68
CA ASP A 32 -13.76 -12.80 24.66
C ASP A 32 -13.64 -13.96 25.67
N ASP A 33 -12.45 -14.22 26.25
CA ASP A 33 -12.18 -15.41 27.07
C ASP A 33 -11.64 -15.06 28.46
N GLU A 34 -12.56 -14.84 29.41
CA GLU A 34 -12.21 -14.53 30.80
C GLU A 34 -11.37 -15.64 31.46
N SER A 35 -11.64 -16.90 31.14
CA SER A 35 -10.89 -18.05 31.68
C SER A 35 -9.43 -18.05 31.23
N PHE A 36 -9.18 -17.66 29.97
CA PHE A 36 -7.84 -17.47 29.45
C PHE A 36 -7.11 -16.32 30.16
N VAL A 37 -7.78 -15.20 30.39
CA VAL A 37 -7.21 -14.06 31.11
C VAL A 37 -6.84 -14.43 32.55
N GLU A 38 -7.71 -15.15 33.26
CA GLU A 38 -7.41 -15.67 34.60
C GLU A 38 -6.23 -16.65 34.59
N PHE A 39 -6.19 -17.55 33.62
CA PHE A 39 -5.06 -18.47 33.44
C PHE A 39 -3.74 -17.72 33.24
N LEU A 40 -3.73 -16.67 32.41
CA LEU A 40 -2.54 -15.85 32.20
C LEU A 40 -2.11 -15.10 33.47
N LYS A 41 -3.06 -14.56 34.24
CA LYS A 41 -2.77 -13.91 35.53
C LYS A 41 -2.14 -14.90 36.51
N LEU A 42 -2.69 -16.10 36.62
CA LEU A 42 -2.16 -17.16 37.47
C LEU A 42 -0.74 -17.57 37.03
N ARG A 43 -0.52 -17.74 35.73
CA ARG A 43 0.76 -18.22 35.19
C ARG A 43 1.86 -17.16 35.20
N ARG A 44 1.51 -15.87 35.12
CA ARG A 44 2.45 -14.75 35.17
C ARG A 44 3.21 -14.70 36.49
N GLY A 45 2.57 -15.07 37.60
CA GLY A 45 3.18 -14.98 38.93
C GLY A 45 3.69 -13.57 39.21
N SER A 46 4.96 -13.44 39.58
CA SER A 46 5.64 -12.15 39.84
C SER A 46 6.37 -11.57 38.62
N SER A 47 6.15 -12.10 37.41
CA SER A 47 6.78 -11.57 36.18
C SER A 47 6.18 -10.22 35.80
N GLU A 48 7.03 -9.23 35.53
CA GLU A 48 6.61 -7.94 34.97
C GLU A 48 6.19 -8.04 33.49
N LEU A 49 6.60 -9.08 32.77
CA LEU A 49 6.26 -9.27 31.36
C LEU A 49 4.96 -10.06 31.19
N THR A 50 4.06 -9.55 30.34
CA THR A 50 2.87 -10.29 29.90
C THR A 50 3.23 -11.31 28.80
N LEU A 51 2.31 -12.22 28.50
CA LEU A 51 2.46 -13.14 27.36
C LEU A 51 2.67 -12.36 26.05
N GLU A 52 1.92 -11.27 25.84
CA GLU A 52 2.07 -10.43 24.66
C GLU A 52 3.49 -9.85 24.56
N ASN A 53 4.02 -9.31 25.66
CA ASN A 53 5.39 -8.79 25.69
C ASN A 53 6.39 -9.87 25.26
N LEU A 54 6.27 -11.08 25.80
CA LEU A 54 7.17 -12.19 25.49
C LEU A 54 7.12 -12.61 24.03
N LEU A 55 5.91 -12.68 23.45
CA LEU A 55 5.71 -13.04 22.05
C LEU A 55 6.16 -11.92 21.09
N GLN A 56 6.23 -10.67 21.56
CA GLN A 56 6.73 -9.56 20.75
C GLN A 56 8.27 -9.55 20.63
N LEU A 57 8.99 -10.14 21.59
CA LEU A 57 10.46 -10.07 21.66
C LEU A 57 11.18 -10.52 20.38
N PRO A 58 10.82 -11.65 19.71
CA PRO A 58 11.50 -12.07 18.49
C PRO A 58 11.36 -11.06 17.35
N VAL A 59 10.24 -10.33 17.30
CA VAL A 59 10.00 -9.26 16.32
C VAL A 59 10.87 -8.04 16.64
N GLN A 60 10.96 -7.67 17.92
CA GLN A 60 11.80 -6.56 18.39
C GLN A 60 13.30 -6.83 18.21
N ARG A 61 13.70 -8.11 18.23
CA ARG A 61 15.10 -8.51 18.07
C ARG A 61 15.65 -8.26 16.66
N ILE A 62 14.80 -8.23 15.64
CA ILE A 62 15.21 -8.07 14.24
C ILE A 62 15.95 -6.73 14.00
N PRO A 63 15.38 -5.56 14.38
CA PRO A 63 16.11 -4.28 14.30
C PRO A 63 17.42 -4.25 15.11
N GLU A 64 17.44 -4.90 16.28
CA GLU A 64 18.66 -4.98 17.10
C GLU A 64 19.76 -5.78 16.39
N TYR A 65 19.41 -6.89 15.73
CA TYR A 65 20.36 -7.63 14.91
C TYR A 65 20.85 -6.83 13.71
N ASP A 66 20.01 -6.00 13.07
CA ASP A 66 20.48 -5.12 11.98
C ASP A 66 21.59 -4.20 12.52
N LYS A 67 21.34 -3.55 13.66
CA LYS A 67 22.34 -2.71 14.33
C LYS A 67 23.62 -3.47 14.64
N TYR A 68 23.53 -4.59 15.36
CA TYR A 68 24.71 -5.34 15.82
C TYR A 68 25.54 -5.91 14.67
N LEU A 69 24.88 -6.43 13.63
CA LEU A 69 25.57 -7.01 12.49
C LEU A 69 26.24 -5.93 11.64
N ASN A 70 25.64 -4.75 11.50
CA ASN A 70 26.25 -3.63 10.80
C ASN A 70 27.46 -3.08 11.57
N GLU A 71 27.35 -2.91 12.89
CA GLU A 71 28.47 -2.49 13.75
C GLU A 71 29.62 -3.50 13.67
N LEU A 72 29.32 -4.79 13.79
CA LEU A 72 30.34 -5.84 13.69
C LEU A 72 31.00 -5.88 12.31
N LEU A 73 30.23 -5.66 11.23
CA LEU A 73 30.75 -5.68 9.86
C LEU A 73 31.72 -4.52 9.59
N GLN A 74 31.47 -3.35 10.19
CA GLN A 74 32.36 -2.19 10.07
C GLN A 74 33.72 -2.43 10.73
N GLU A 75 33.74 -3.18 11.84
CA GLU A 75 34.97 -3.51 12.58
C GLU A 75 35.68 -4.76 12.03
N THR A 76 35.11 -5.46 11.04
CA THR A 76 35.67 -6.70 10.49
C THR A 76 36.41 -6.44 9.19
N ASP A 77 37.68 -6.86 9.13
CA ASP A 77 38.51 -6.77 7.91
C ASP A 77 37.89 -7.58 6.75
N PRO A 78 37.83 -7.04 5.51
CA PRO A 78 37.39 -7.79 4.33
C PRO A 78 38.12 -9.12 4.07
N GLY A 79 39.36 -9.26 4.53
CA GLY A 79 40.14 -10.51 4.46
C GLY A 79 39.81 -11.53 5.56
N HIS A 80 38.93 -11.19 6.51
CA HIS A 80 38.56 -12.07 7.61
C HIS A 80 37.68 -13.24 7.10
N PRO A 81 37.88 -14.48 7.56
CA PRO A 81 37.12 -15.65 7.10
C PRO A 81 35.60 -15.56 7.34
N ASP A 82 35.16 -14.77 8.32
CA ASP A 82 33.74 -14.56 8.61
C ASP A 82 33.11 -13.37 7.84
N TYR A 83 33.89 -12.55 7.14
CA TYR A 83 33.39 -11.32 6.50
C TYR A 83 32.20 -11.60 5.55
N ASP A 84 32.34 -12.59 4.67
CA ASP A 84 31.29 -12.98 3.72
C ASP A 84 30.02 -13.55 4.41
N HIS A 85 30.19 -14.22 5.54
CA HIS A 85 29.06 -14.74 6.30
C HIS A 85 28.31 -13.62 7.01
N LEU A 86 29.07 -12.68 7.60
CA LEU A 86 28.55 -11.53 8.30
C LEU A 86 27.84 -10.56 7.35
N SER A 87 28.45 -10.24 6.20
CA SER A 87 27.86 -9.38 5.18
C SER A 87 26.52 -9.91 4.67
N ARG A 88 26.43 -11.23 4.40
CA ARG A 88 25.16 -11.86 4.01
C ARG A 88 24.11 -11.83 5.12
N ALA A 89 24.51 -12.03 6.37
CA ALA A 89 23.59 -11.95 7.50
C ALA A 89 23.07 -10.52 7.68
N ALA A 90 23.95 -9.51 7.66
CA ALA A 90 23.59 -8.10 7.75
C ALA A 90 22.62 -7.72 6.62
N ALA A 91 22.93 -8.07 5.37
CA ALA A 91 22.05 -7.81 4.23
C ALA A 91 20.67 -8.46 4.40
N LYS A 92 20.61 -9.70 4.91
CA LYS A 92 19.35 -10.41 5.10
C LYS A 92 18.49 -9.78 6.20
N VAL A 93 19.09 -9.40 7.33
CA VAL A 93 18.36 -8.74 8.42
C VAL A 93 17.92 -7.34 8.01
N ARG A 94 18.77 -6.60 7.29
CA ARG A 94 18.42 -5.28 6.74
C ARG A 94 17.21 -5.35 5.81
N GLN A 95 17.16 -6.38 4.97
CA GLN A 95 15.99 -6.64 4.12
C GLN A 95 14.73 -6.88 4.97
N MET A 96 14.81 -7.68 6.03
CA MET A 96 13.66 -7.94 6.91
C MET A 96 13.15 -6.69 7.63
N VAL A 97 14.06 -5.82 8.08
CA VAL A 97 13.69 -4.52 8.67
C VAL A 97 12.94 -3.68 7.64
N LYS A 98 13.52 -3.53 6.45
CA LYS A 98 12.92 -2.75 5.37
C LYS A 98 11.54 -3.28 4.95
N GLU A 99 11.40 -4.60 4.76
CA GLU A 99 10.12 -5.22 4.41
C GLU A 99 9.02 -4.88 5.43
N ARG A 100 9.39 -4.80 6.70
CA ARG A 100 8.46 -4.44 7.78
C ARG A 100 8.15 -2.94 7.82
N GLU A 101 9.12 -2.08 7.55
CA GLU A 101 8.91 -0.64 7.39
C GLU A 101 7.95 -0.35 6.22
N ASP A 102 8.20 -0.98 5.07
CA ASP A 102 7.36 -0.88 3.87
C ASP A 102 5.93 -1.39 4.16
N GLU A 103 5.79 -2.49 4.90
CA GLU A 103 4.48 -3.02 5.32
C GLU A 103 3.70 -2.04 6.21
N LEU A 104 4.36 -1.44 7.21
CA LEU A 104 3.74 -0.44 8.08
C LEU A 104 3.32 0.82 7.29
N GLU A 105 4.17 1.29 6.38
CA GLU A 105 3.85 2.42 5.51
C GLU A 105 2.64 2.10 4.62
N ASN A 106 2.59 0.90 4.03
CA ASN A 106 1.48 0.45 3.21
C ASN A 106 0.18 0.35 4.01
N MET A 107 0.22 -0.16 5.24
CA MET A 107 -0.94 -0.18 6.13
C MET A 107 -1.46 1.22 6.45
N ASP A 108 -0.57 2.16 6.74
CA ASP A 108 -0.94 3.54 7.01
C ASP A 108 -1.52 4.25 5.78
N ASN A 109 -0.94 4.00 4.60
CA ASN A 109 -1.47 4.50 3.33
C ASN A 109 -2.86 3.92 3.04
N MET A 110 -3.07 2.64 3.31
CA MET A 110 -4.37 1.98 3.17
C MET A 110 -5.41 2.61 4.11
N ARG A 111 -5.08 2.83 5.38
CA ARG A 111 -5.96 3.53 6.34
C ARG A 111 -6.29 4.95 5.91
N ARG A 112 -5.32 5.71 5.39
CA ARG A 112 -5.57 7.05 4.83
C ARG A 112 -6.54 6.97 3.66
N MET A 113 -6.42 5.95 2.83
CA MET A 113 -7.29 5.74 1.68
C MET A 113 -8.73 5.41 2.08
N GLU A 114 -8.93 4.55 3.07
CA GLU A 114 -10.25 4.23 3.63
C GLU A 114 -10.96 5.47 4.16
N ARG A 115 -10.22 6.37 4.81
CA ARG A 115 -10.78 7.66 5.28
C ARG A 115 -11.26 8.55 4.14
N VAL A 116 -10.63 8.50 2.97
CA VAL A 116 -11.11 9.21 1.78
C VAL A 116 -12.39 8.56 1.28
N GLN A 117 -12.40 7.23 1.15
CA GLN A 117 -13.59 6.50 0.72
C GLN A 117 -14.81 6.76 1.62
N TYR A 118 -14.62 6.87 2.94
CA TYR A 118 -15.68 7.19 3.89
C TYR A 118 -16.37 8.53 3.61
N LYS A 119 -15.66 9.50 3.01
CA LYS A 119 -16.25 10.79 2.62
C LYS A 119 -17.15 10.71 1.38
N PHE A 120 -17.06 9.63 0.61
CA PHE A 120 -17.85 9.39 -0.60
C PHE A 120 -18.54 8.02 -0.53
N PRO A 121 -19.51 7.84 0.39
CA PRO A 121 -20.10 6.52 0.67
C PRO A 121 -20.84 5.90 -0.51
N HIS A 122 -21.23 6.70 -1.50
CA HIS A 122 -21.95 6.24 -2.70
C HIS A 122 -21.07 6.18 -3.95
N ASP A 123 -19.81 6.63 -3.89
CA ASP A 123 -18.88 6.58 -5.02
C ASP A 123 -17.85 5.48 -4.79
N ASP A 124 -17.83 4.44 -5.62
CA ASP A 124 -16.71 3.49 -5.65
C ASP A 124 -15.52 4.13 -6.39
N LEU A 125 -14.58 4.69 -5.61
CA LEU A 125 -13.39 5.37 -6.14
C LEU A 125 -12.27 4.37 -6.53
N GLN A 126 -12.45 3.07 -6.24
CA GLN A 126 -11.51 1.97 -6.52
C GLN A 126 -10.06 2.22 -6.05
N LEU A 127 -9.89 3.01 -5.00
CA LEU A 127 -8.59 3.63 -4.66
C LEU A 127 -7.50 2.63 -4.27
N GLN A 128 -7.88 1.42 -3.86
CA GLN A 128 -6.95 0.35 -3.50
C GLN A 128 -6.32 -0.35 -4.71
N ASN A 129 -6.90 -0.20 -5.92
CA ASN A 129 -6.49 -0.93 -7.14
C ASN A 129 -5.79 -0.04 -8.18
N ILE A 130 -5.20 1.09 -7.76
CA ILE A 130 -4.61 2.07 -8.70
C ILE A 130 -3.43 1.46 -9.48
N GLU A 131 -2.63 0.57 -8.88
CA GLU A 131 -1.50 -0.08 -9.57
C GLU A 131 -1.93 -0.89 -10.80
N ARG A 132 -3.15 -1.45 -10.81
CA ARG A 132 -3.69 -2.17 -11.99
C ARG A 132 -4.22 -1.24 -13.08
N ARG A 133 -4.45 0.04 -12.77
CA ARG A 133 -5.06 1.02 -13.70
C ARG A 133 -4.05 1.77 -14.57
N HIS A 134 -2.74 1.66 -14.30
CA HIS A 134 -1.70 2.36 -15.05
C HIS A 134 -1.49 1.89 -16.51
N LEU A 135 -2.23 0.87 -16.98
CA LEU A 135 -2.18 0.43 -18.38
C LEU A 135 -3.38 0.86 -19.25
N SER A 136 -4.48 1.34 -18.65
CA SER A 136 -5.61 1.86 -19.43
C SER A 136 -5.52 3.38 -19.56
N ALA A 137 -4.83 3.81 -20.61
CA ALA A 137 -4.91 5.11 -21.27
C ALA A 137 -5.31 6.30 -20.37
N ARG A 138 -4.34 7.16 -20.03
CA ARG A 138 -4.59 8.57 -19.68
C ARG A 138 -5.54 9.16 -20.72
N ARG A 139 -6.84 9.18 -20.42
CA ARG A 139 -7.83 9.92 -21.20
C ARG A 139 -7.48 11.38 -21.01
N LYS A 140 -6.71 11.94 -21.96
CA LYS A 140 -6.57 13.38 -22.11
C LYS A 140 -8.00 13.93 -22.20
N SER A 141 -8.45 14.61 -21.17
CA SER A 141 -9.73 15.32 -21.20
C SER A 141 -9.55 16.55 -22.08
N ALA A 142 -9.70 16.36 -23.39
CA ALA A 142 -10.17 17.33 -24.37
C ALA A 142 -9.96 16.79 -25.79
N PRO A 143 -10.98 16.84 -26.65
CA PRO A 143 -10.78 17.18 -28.04
C PRO A 143 -11.34 18.58 -28.26
N GLY A 144 -10.43 19.54 -28.49
CA GLY A 144 -10.79 20.82 -29.08
C GLY A 144 -11.32 20.58 -30.49
N ALA A 145 -12.65 20.56 -30.64
CA ALA A 145 -13.28 20.56 -31.94
C ALA A 145 -13.47 22.03 -32.37
N VAL A 146 -12.59 22.48 -33.26
CA VAL A 146 -12.73 23.74 -34.00
C VAL A 146 -13.95 23.62 -34.90
N LEU A 147 -14.96 24.47 -34.70
CA LEU A 147 -16.14 24.56 -35.56
C LEU A 147 -15.77 25.29 -36.87
N PHE A 148 -15.68 24.57 -37.98
CA PHE A 148 -15.85 25.15 -39.31
C PHE A 148 -17.08 24.51 -39.97
N ARG A 149 -18.12 25.32 -40.17
CA ARG A 149 -19.35 24.97 -40.88
C ARG A 149 -19.51 25.96 -42.03
N GLY A 150 -19.55 25.47 -43.27
CA GLY A 150 -19.83 26.32 -44.44
C GLY A 150 -19.47 25.67 -45.76
N SER A 151 -20.43 24.94 -46.33
CA SER A 151 -20.31 24.11 -47.54
C SER A 151 -20.66 24.87 -48.82
N ILE A 152 -19.86 24.73 -49.89
CA ILE A 152 -20.29 24.85 -51.29
C ILE A 152 -19.68 23.68 -52.09
N LYS A 153 -20.51 22.98 -52.88
CA LYS A 153 -20.21 21.71 -53.60
C LYS A 153 -19.53 21.95 -55.00
N PRO A 154 -19.39 20.95 -55.91
CA PRO A 154 -18.14 20.25 -56.20
C PRO A 154 -17.70 20.33 -57.68
N LYS A 155 -16.42 20.20 -58.02
CA LYS A 155 -16.00 19.73 -59.37
C LYS A 155 -14.67 18.97 -59.32
N SER A 156 -14.72 17.73 -59.81
CA SER A 156 -13.69 17.01 -60.59
C SER A 156 -12.22 17.17 -60.22
N SER A 157 -11.60 16.10 -59.71
CA SER A 157 -10.57 15.32 -60.43
C SER A 157 -9.92 14.29 -59.51
N ASN A 158 -9.66 13.12 -60.07
CA ASN A 158 -8.95 11.99 -59.45
C ASN A 158 -7.64 12.41 -58.76
N ASN A 159 -7.38 11.92 -57.55
CA ASN A 159 -6.35 10.89 -57.30
C ASN A 159 -5.96 10.74 -55.81
N ILE A 160 -5.87 9.47 -55.43
CA ILE A 160 -4.83 8.82 -54.61
C ILE A 160 -4.62 9.36 -53.19
N LEU A 161 -5.04 8.57 -52.18
CA LEU A 161 -4.18 8.13 -51.08
C LEU A 161 -4.91 7.04 -50.27
N SER A 162 -4.35 5.84 -50.33
CA SER A 162 -4.73 4.67 -49.55
C SER A 162 -4.15 4.77 -48.13
N SER A 163 -4.98 4.63 -47.11
CA SER A 163 -4.55 4.15 -45.80
C SER A 163 -5.57 3.16 -45.26
N ASN A 164 -5.05 2.01 -44.84
CA ASN A 164 -5.76 0.77 -44.61
C ASN A 164 -6.84 0.90 -43.53
N SER A 165 -8.02 0.34 -43.81
CA SER A 165 -9.09 0.16 -42.83
C SER A 165 -8.73 -0.96 -41.85
N MET A 166 -8.52 -0.62 -40.59
CA MET A 166 -8.53 -1.61 -39.51
C MET A 166 -9.98 -2.01 -39.21
N GLY A 167 -10.19 -3.33 -39.11
CA GLY A 167 -11.48 -3.97 -38.95
C GLY A 167 -12.32 -3.43 -37.79
N LYS A 168 -13.62 -3.37 -38.04
CA LYS A 168 -14.64 -3.20 -37.01
C LYS A 168 -14.58 -4.40 -36.07
N LYS A 169 -14.08 -4.20 -34.86
CA LYS A 169 -14.47 -5.01 -33.71
C LYS A 169 -15.49 -4.18 -32.96
N ASP A 170 -16.73 -4.63 -32.97
CA ASP A 170 -17.79 -4.08 -32.15
C ASP A 170 -17.33 -4.13 -30.68
N PRO A 171 -17.34 -3.00 -29.95
CA PRO A 171 -17.16 -3.07 -28.51
C PRO A 171 -18.48 -3.55 -27.91
N GLU A 172 -18.46 -4.72 -27.26
CA GLU A 172 -19.53 -5.09 -26.34
C GLU A 172 -19.71 -3.97 -25.32
N ILE A 173 -20.89 -3.34 -25.38
CA ILE A 173 -21.32 -2.30 -24.46
C ILE A 173 -21.58 -3.01 -23.13
N PHE A 174 -20.58 -3.03 -22.24
CA PHE A 174 -20.85 -3.28 -20.83
C PHE A 174 -21.72 -2.12 -20.31
N GLN A 175 -22.99 -2.45 -20.10
CA GLN A 175 -24.04 -1.56 -19.66
C GLN A 175 -23.79 -1.17 -18.20
N TYR A 176 -22.94 -0.18 -17.97
CA TYR A 176 -22.85 0.45 -16.66
C TYR A 176 -24.12 1.27 -16.44
N ASN A 177 -24.90 0.85 -15.44
CA ASN A 177 -26.05 1.59 -14.94
C ASN A 177 -25.65 3.03 -14.62
N ASN A 178 -26.09 3.95 -15.47
CA ASN A 178 -25.94 5.38 -15.31
C ASN A 178 -26.99 5.87 -14.31
N PHE A 179 -26.80 5.55 -13.03
CA PHE A 179 -27.55 6.23 -11.98
C PHE A 179 -26.92 7.61 -11.75
N ASN A 180 -27.65 8.64 -12.21
CA ASN A 180 -27.54 10.05 -11.83
C ASN A 180 -26.20 10.49 -11.22
N ARG A 181 -25.20 10.76 -12.07
CA ARG A 181 -24.13 11.70 -11.66
C ARG A 181 -24.69 13.11 -11.79
N GLN A 182 -25.22 13.63 -10.69
CA GLN A 182 -25.63 15.02 -10.62
C GLN A 182 -24.38 15.87 -10.40
N TYR A 183 -23.97 16.62 -11.43
CA TYR A 183 -22.88 17.59 -11.31
C TYR A 183 -23.37 18.74 -10.42
N LEU A 184 -22.72 18.94 -9.26
CA LEU A 184 -22.84 20.19 -8.52
C LEU A 184 -22.16 21.27 -9.37
N MET A 185 -22.97 22.10 -10.01
CA MET A 185 -22.48 23.36 -10.58
C MET A 185 -21.96 24.20 -9.40
N GLU A 186 -20.72 24.68 -9.49
CA GLU A 186 -20.16 25.57 -8.48
C GLU A 186 -21.13 26.73 -8.24
N GLY A 187 -21.66 26.82 -7.01
CA GLY A 187 -22.45 27.98 -6.58
C GLY A 187 -21.54 29.19 -6.40
N ASN A 188 -22.09 30.39 -6.60
CA ASN A 188 -21.34 31.62 -6.38
C ASN A 188 -20.78 31.66 -4.95
N VAL A 189 -19.46 31.76 -4.83
CA VAL A 189 -18.76 31.94 -3.56
C VAL A 189 -18.91 33.40 -3.15
N GLU A 190 -19.82 33.69 -2.22
CA GLU A 190 -19.89 35.02 -1.60
C GLU A 190 -18.86 35.12 -0.46
N PHE A 191 -17.89 36.00 -0.64
CA PHE A 191 -16.95 36.36 0.42
C PHE A 191 -17.59 37.41 1.33
N SER A 192 -17.94 37.03 2.56
CA SER A 192 -18.33 37.97 3.59
C SER A 192 -17.12 38.79 4.02
N ARG A 193 -17.11 40.07 3.63
CA ARG A 193 -16.11 41.05 4.05
C ARG A 193 -16.41 41.46 5.49
N ALA A 194 -15.53 41.11 6.43
CA ALA A 194 -15.61 41.60 7.79
C ALA A 194 -15.51 43.13 7.80
N SER A 195 -16.55 43.80 8.27
CA SER A 195 -16.53 45.22 8.59
C SER A 195 -15.77 45.42 9.89
N ASN A 196 -14.56 45.95 9.81
CA ASN A 196 -13.87 46.52 10.97
C ASN A 196 -14.60 47.79 11.39
N SER A 197 -15.25 47.78 12.55
CA SER A 197 -15.71 48.98 13.25
C SER A 197 -14.59 49.47 14.17
N CYS A 198 -14.24 50.75 14.00
CA CYS A 198 -13.38 51.54 14.89
C CYS A 198 -13.95 51.65 16.31
#